data_AF-A0A1J3GAL9-F1
#
_entry.id   AF-A0A1J3GAL9-F1
#
_cell.length_a   1.000
_cell.length_b   1.000
_cell.length_c   1.000
_cell.angle_alpha   90.00
_cell.angle_beta   90.00
_cell.angle_gamma   90.00
#
_symmetry.space_group_name_H-M   'P 1'
#
loop_
_entity.id
_entity.type
_entity.pdbx_description
1 polymer ?
#
loop_
_entity_poly.entity_id
_entity_poly.type
_entity_poly.pdbx_seq_one_letter_code
_entity_poly.pdbx_strand_id
1 'polypeptide(L)'
;EKLDLSNNNLAGEVPEFLGNMESLVFINISGNNLNGSIPQSLQRRELELLVEGNPKLCLSDSCRKPQKKNVLVPIVASVASAAT
;
A
#
# COMPACT_ATOMS: atom_id res chain seq x y z
N GLU A 1 -12.00 -13.77 12.43
CA GLU A 1 -12.73 -12.47 12.41
C GLU A 1 -13.12 -12.12 10.99
N LYS A 2 -14.23 -11.39 10.81
CA LYS A 2 -14.73 -10.93 9.50
C LYS A 2 -14.90 -9.43 9.54
N LEU A 3 -14.44 -8.73 8.51
CA LEU A 3 -14.57 -7.29 8.36
C LEU A 3 -15.33 -6.98 7.07
N ASP A 4 -16.52 -6.38 7.20
CA ASP A 4 -17.32 -5.93 6.06
C ASP A 4 -17.39 -4.40 6.04
N LEU A 5 -16.82 -3.82 5.00
CA LEU A 5 -16.78 -2.39 4.70
C LEU A 5 -17.39 -2.11 3.32
N SER A 6 -18.15 -3.05 2.76
CA SER A 6 -18.70 -2.93 1.42
C SER A 6 -19.72 -1.80 1.30
N ASN A 7 -19.89 -1.27 0.08
CA ASN A 7 -20.89 -0.26 -0.26
C ASN A 7 -20.81 1.01 0.59
N ASN A 8 -19.59 1.54 0.70
CA ASN A 8 -19.32 2.81 1.38
C ASN A 8 -18.63 3.79 0.42
N ASN A 9 -18.36 4.99 0.93
CA ASN A 9 -17.64 6.02 0.19
C ASN A 9 -16.15 6.08 0.59
N LEU A 10 -15.56 4.96 1.01
CA LEU A 10 -14.16 4.92 1.43
C LEU A 10 -13.26 5.22 0.24
N ALA A 11 -12.21 6.00 0.47
CA ALA A 11 -11.24 6.41 -0.55
C ALA A 11 -9.82 6.40 0.01
N GLY A 12 -8.83 6.43 -0.87
CA GLY A 12 -7.43 6.27 -0.51
C GLY A 12 -6.94 4.83 -0.71
N GLU A 13 -5.74 4.54 -0.22
CA GLU A 13 -5.11 3.23 -0.34
C GLU A 13 -5.58 2.28 0.78
N VAL A 14 -5.53 0.97 0.50
CA VAL A 14 -5.77 -0.05 1.53
C VAL A 14 -4.54 -0.11 2.44
N PRO A 15 -4.69 0.10 3.76
CA PRO A 15 -3.54 0.15 4.65
C PRO A 15 -2.93 -1.23 4.91
N GLU A 16 -1.60 -1.27 4.93
CA GLU A 16 -0.82 -2.52 5.00
C GLU A 16 -1.00 -3.29 6.32
N PHE A 17 -1.32 -2.58 7.41
CA PHE A 17 -1.52 -3.19 8.74
C PHE A 17 -2.69 -4.18 8.80
N LEU A 18 -3.67 -4.07 7.89
CA LEU A 18 -4.79 -5.03 7.83
C LEU A 18 -4.29 -6.45 7.57
N GLY A 19 -3.16 -6.61 6.87
CA GLY A 19 -2.54 -7.91 6.67
C GLY A 19 -1.85 -8.49 7.89
N ASN A 20 -1.55 -7.68 8.91
CA ASN A 20 -0.94 -8.14 10.17
C ASN A 20 -1.98 -8.72 11.14
N MET A 21 -3.27 -8.57 10.85
CA MET A 21 -4.35 -9.14 11.67
C MET A 21 -4.54 -10.61 11.29
N GLU A 22 -3.78 -11.49 11.95
CA GLU A 22 -3.76 -12.93 11.67
C GLU A 22 -5.14 -13.60 11.88
N SER A 23 -5.93 -13.07 12.81
CA SER A 23 -7.30 -13.53 13.11
C SER A 23 -8.30 -13.25 11.99
N LEU A 24 -8.04 -12.31 11.07
CA LEU A 24 -8.96 -12.03 9.97
C LEU A 24 -9.01 -13.22 9.01
N VAL A 25 -10.21 -13.61 8.60
CA VAL A 25 -10.42 -14.67 7.60
C VAL A 25 -11.25 -14.19 6.42
N PHE A 26 -11.86 -13.01 6.55
CA PHE A 26 -12.70 -12.42 5.52
C PHE A 26 -12.62 -10.90 5.58
N ILE A 27 -12.40 -10.27 4.43
CA ILE A 27 -12.50 -8.82 4.23
C ILE A 27 -13.33 -8.54 2.98
N ASN A 28 -14.39 -7.74 3.14
CA ASN A 28 -15.14 -7.20 2.02
C ASN A 28 -14.98 -5.68 1.96
N ILE A 29 -14.31 -5.18 0.93
CA ILE A 29 -14.15 -3.75 0.64
C ILE A 29 -14.77 -3.36 -0.71
N SER A 30 -15.67 -4.20 -1.24
CA SER A 30 -16.32 -3.98 -2.52
C SER A 30 -17.22 -2.74 -2.54
N GLY A 31 -17.43 -2.15 -3.71
CA GLY A 31 -18.31 -0.99 -3.88
C GLY A 31 -17.84 0.25 -3.09
N ASN A 32 -16.56 0.58 -3.20
CA ASN A 32 -15.95 1.77 -2.60
C ASN A 32 -15.15 2.57 -3.66
N ASN A 33 -14.52 3.66 -3.23
CA ASN A 33 -13.68 4.53 -4.06
C ASN A 33 -12.18 4.36 -3.73
N LEU A 34 -11.77 3.17 -3.30
CA LEU A 34 -10.38 2.87 -2.96
C LEU A 34 -9.49 2.90 -4.20
N ASN A 35 -8.21 3.19 -3.98
CA ASN A 35 -7.22 3.35 -5.03
C ASN A 35 -5.88 2.68 -4.67
N GLY A 36 -4.95 2.68 -5.64
CA GLY A 36 -3.63 2.10 -5.45
C GLY A 36 -3.64 0.57 -5.54
N SER A 37 -2.58 -0.06 -5.03
CA SER A 37 -2.39 -1.50 -5.08
C SER A 37 -2.92 -2.19 -3.83
N ILE A 38 -3.46 -3.40 -3.97
CA ILE A 38 -3.70 -4.28 -2.82
C ILE A 38 -2.37 -4.62 -2.14
N PRO A 39 -2.21 -4.36 -0.83
CA PRO A 39 -1.05 -4.79 -0.07
C PRO A 39 -0.80 -6.30 -0.20
N GLN A 40 0.45 -6.69 -0.42
CA GLN A 40 0.83 -8.12 -0.50
C GLN A 40 0.51 -8.87 0.81
N SER A 41 0.53 -8.17 1.94
CA SER A 41 0.14 -8.72 3.25
C SER A 41 -1.31 -9.21 3.31
N LEU A 42 -2.19 -8.73 2.41
CA LEU A 42 -3.58 -9.20 2.27
C LEU A 42 -3.75 -10.34 1.25
N GLN A 43 -2.69 -10.73 0.53
CA GLN A 43 -2.71 -11.81 -0.46
C GLN A 43 -2.30 -13.17 0.15
N ARG A 44 -2.81 -13.49 1.34
CA ARG A 44 -2.54 -14.77 2.01
C ARG A 44 -3.65 -15.78 1.74
N ARG A 45 -3.29 -17.07 1.68
CA ARG A 45 -4.18 -18.17 1.25
C ARG A 45 -5.47 -18.33 2.07
N GLU A 46 -5.41 -18.04 3.36
CA GLU A 46 -6.52 -18.26 4.31
C GLU A 46 -7.46 -17.06 4.42
N LEU A 47 -7.17 -15.95 3.71
CA LEU A 47 -7.98 -14.74 3.74
C LEU A 47 -8.82 -14.65 2.47
N GLU A 48 -10.14 -14.65 2.65
CA GLU A 48 -11.08 -14.30 1.58
C GLU A 48 -11.16 -12.77 1.46
N LEU A 49 -10.91 -12.25 0.25
CA LEU A 49 -10.84 -10.81 -0.02
C LEU A 49 -11.75 -10.44 -1.21
N LEU A 50 -12.77 -9.61 -0.96
CA LEU A 50 -13.68 -9.09 -1.98
C LEU A 50 -13.42 -7.60 -2.23
N VAL A 51 -13.10 -7.25 -3.48
CA VAL A 51 -12.55 -5.94 -3.89
C VAL A 51 -13.26 -5.32 -5.09
N GLU A 52 -14.26 -6.00 -5.64
CA GLU A 52 -14.98 -5.57 -6.83
C GLU A 52 -15.63 -4.19 -6.65
N GLY A 53 -15.88 -3.48 -7.75
CA GLY A 53 -16.53 -2.17 -7.69
C GLY A 53 -15.65 -1.04 -7.10
N ASN A 54 -14.32 -1.21 -7.08
CA ASN A 54 -13.37 -0.14 -6.78
C ASN A 54 -12.63 0.31 -8.07
N PRO A 55 -13.08 1.36 -8.78
CA PRO A 55 -12.64 1.65 -10.14
C PRO A 55 -11.18 2.12 -10.27
N LYS A 56 -10.56 2.55 -9.16
CA LYS A 56 -9.17 3.05 -9.12
C LYS A 56 -8.21 2.07 -8.43
N LEU A 57 -8.71 0.90 -8.04
CA LEU A 57 -7.94 -0.12 -7.34
C LEU A 57 -7.26 -1.03 -8.36
N CYS A 58 -6.00 -1.32 -8.13
CA CYS A 58 -5.20 -2.19 -8.98
C CYS A 58 -5.07 -3.60 -8.39
N LEU A 59 -5.31 -4.61 -9.22
CA LEU A 59 -5.22 -6.03 -8.84
C LEU A 59 -4.04 -6.77 -9.48
N SER A 60 -3.28 -6.11 -10.36
CA SER A 60 -2.19 -6.71 -11.14
C SER A 60 -0.85 -6.02 -10.91
N ASP A 61 0.23 -6.69 -11.34
CA ASP A 61 1.62 -6.18 -11.37
C ASP A 61 1.79 -4.86 -12.13
N SER A 62 0.76 -4.45 -12.88
CA SER A 62 0.68 -3.16 -13.58
C SER A 62 0.75 -1.96 -12.61
N CYS A 63 0.50 -2.18 -11.33
CA CYS A 63 0.55 -1.16 -10.30
C CYS A 63 1.94 -1.12 -9.64
N ARG A 64 2.94 -0.61 -10.36
CA ARG A 64 4.23 -0.28 -9.74
C ARG A 64 4.02 0.86 -8.75
N LYS A 65 4.11 0.58 -7.44
CA LYS A 65 4.37 1.65 -6.46
C LYS A 65 5.62 2.42 -6.93
N PRO A 66 5.64 3.77 -6.94
CA PRO A 66 6.86 4.50 -7.19
C PRO A 66 7.89 4.07 -6.13
N GLN A 67 8.91 3.34 -6.55
CA GLN A 67 9.99 2.95 -5.65
C GLN A 67 10.60 4.25 -5.12
N LYS A 68 10.63 4.41 -3.80
CA LYS A 68 11.42 5.46 -3.15
C LYS A 68 12.86 5.28 -3.60
N LYS A 69 13.30 6.09 -4.56
CA LYS A 69 14.71 6.16 -4.93
C LYS A 69 15.42 6.87 -3.78
N ASN A 70 16.36 6.18 -3.14
CA ASN A 70 17.28 6.83 -2.20
C ASN A 70 18.13 7.83 -3.01
N VAL A 71 17.80 9.11 -2.93
CA VAL A 71 18.58 10.18 -3.57
C VAL A 71 19.82 10.41 -2.69
N LEU A 72 20.97 9.94 -3.16
CA LEU A 72 22.25 10.22 -2.51
C LEU A 72 22.65 11.67 -2.85
N VAL A 73 22.60 12.57 -1.86
CA VAL A 73 23.12 13.94 -2.03
C VAL A 73 24.61 13.91 -1.71
N PRO A 74 25.51 14.29 -2.64
CA PRO A 74 26.93 14.36 -2.34
C PRO A 74 27.18 15.51 -1.37
N ILE A 75 27.59 15.19 -0.14
CA ILE A 75 28.09 16.19 0.81
C ILE A 75 29.49 16.55 0.36
N VAL A 76 29.63 17.66 -0.38
CA VAL A 76 30.95 18.21 -0.71
C VAL A 76 31.43 19.00 0.51
N ALA A 77 32.26 18.38 1.34
CA ALA A 77 32.98 19.08 2.40
C ALA A 77 34.15 19.84 1.76
N SER A 78 34.00 21.14 1.55
CA SER A 78 35.12 22.01 1.17
C SER A 78 36.07 22.14 2.35
N VAL A 79 37.17 21.38 2.33
CA VAL A 79 38.28 21.61 3.26
C VAL A 79 39.02 22.85 2.77
N ALA A 80 38.76 23.99 3.41
CA ALA A 80 39.60 25.16 3.21
C ALA A 80 40.94 24.91 3.91
N SER A 81 41.97 24.57 3.12
CA SER A 81 43.34 24.52 3.61
C SER A 81 43.80 25.95 3.87
N ALA A 82 43.88 26.35 5.13
CA ALA A 82 44.57 27.57 5.52
C ALA A 82 46.06 27.35 5.28
N ALA A 83 46.61 28.02 4.27
CA ALA A 83 48.05 28.10 4.06
C ALA A 83 48.69 28.93 5.19
N THR A 84 49.87 28.46 5.60
CA THR A 84 50.81 28.89 6.65
C THR A 84 50.92 30.39 6.90
#